data_AF-A0A9E3A6R7-F1
#
_entry.id   AF-A0A9E3A6R7-F1
#
_cell.length_a   1.000
_cell.length_b   1.000
_cell.length_c   1.000
_cell.angle_alpha   90.00
_cell.angle_beta   90.00
_cell.angle_gamma   90.00
#
_symmetry.space_group_name_H-M   'P 1'
#
loop_
_entity.id
_entity.type
_entity.pdbx_description
1 polymer ?
#
loop_
_entity_poly.entity_id
_entity_poly.type
_entity_poly.pdbx_seq_one_letter_code
_entity_poly.pdbx_strand_id
1 'polypeptide(L)'
;MAKKLIIAEKPSVAADISRALGGFTRKGDYFESDKYVLSSAVGHLLELVVPEEFEVKRGKWSFKHLPVIPPRFTLSPLEKSEQRLNLLLRLMKRKDVTALINACDAGREGELIFRYIVQHAKNKKPIERLWLQSMTQQSIRQGFASLRADKDLMPLADAAKSRSEADWLVGINGTRAMTAFNSKEGGFYLTTVGRVQTPTLAILVEREDKIRAFTPRDYWEVHARFGAKAGEYAGRWFDTGFKKDDDAERKPERVWSAEDATDIVAATRGKSGVASEETKPATQQSPLLFDLTSLQREANARFGFPARMTLSLA
;
A
#
# COMPACT_ATOMS: atom_id res chain seq x y z
N MET A 1 9.40 38.05 19.31
CA MET A 1 10.48 37.23 18.72
C MET A 1 9.90 36.40 17.59
N ALA A 2 10.62 36.24 16.47
CA ALA A 2 10.15 35.47 15.34
C ALA A 2 10.17 33.96 15.65
N LYS A 3 9.09 33.26 15.30
CA LYS A 3 8.92 31.81 15.49
C LYS A 3 8.68 31.10 14.16
N LYS A 4 8.93 29.79 14.13
CA LYS A 4 8.52 28.90 13.03
C LYS A 4 7.37 27.99 13.48
N LEU A 5 6.40 27.73 12.62
CA LEU A 5 5.31 26.78 12.89
C LEU A 5 5.66 25.41 12.34
N ILE A 6 5.83 24.43 13.23
CA ILE A 6 6.03 23.03 12.89
C ILE A 6 4.67 22.35 12.79
N ILE A 7 4.43 21.63 11.70
CA ILE A 7 3.20 20.87 11.46
C ILE A 7 3.58 19.41 11.26
N ALA A 8 3.31 18.58 12.26
CA ALA A 8 3.46 17.13 12.18
C ALA A 8 2.22 16.47 11.58
N GLU A 9 2.33 15.22 11.14
CA GLU A 9 1.15 14.47 10.67
C GLU A 9 0.24 14.05 11.83
N LYS A 10 0.81 13.54 12.92
CA LYS A 10 0.07 12.94 14.04
C LYS A 10 0.40 13.62 15.37
N PRO A 11 -0.53 13.60 16.36
CA PRO A 11 -0.28 14.16 17.69
C PRO A 11 0.90 13.50 18.42
N SER A 12 1.10 12.18 18.24
CA SER A 12 2.23 11.45 18.82
C SER A 12 3.57 11.99 18.32
N VAL A 13 3.70 12.19 17.00
CA VAL A 13 4.91 12.77 16.39
C VAL A 13 5.16 14.20 16.89
N ALA A 14 4.10 15.01 17.04
CA ALA A 14 4.25 16.34 17.64
C ALA A 14 4.74 16.27 19.10
N ALA A 15 4.27 15.31 19.90
CA ALA A 15 4.75 15.11 21.26
C ALA A 15 6.21 14.62 21.31
N ASP A 16 6.63 13.77 20.36
CA ASP A 16 8.02 13.32 20.25
C ASP A 16 8.95 14.48 19.90
N ILE A 17 8.56 15.33 18.94
CA ILE A 17 9.29 16.54 18.58
C ILE A 17 9.39 17.49 19.77
N SER A 18 8.29 17.71 20.51
CA SER A 18 8.31 18.61 21.67
C SER A 18 9.26 18.12 22.76
N ARG A 19 9.29 16.79 23.01
CA ARG A 19 10.19 16.17 23.99
C ARG A 19 11.64 16.21 23.55
N ALA A 20 11.92 15.94 22.27
CA ALA A 20 13.27 15.92 21.73
C ALA A 20 13.94 17.30 21.74
N LEU A 21 13.20 18.34 21.34
CA LEU A 21 13.70 19.71 21.26
C LEU A 21 13.69 20.45 22.61
N GLY A 22 12.76 20.10 23.50
CA GLY A 22 12.61 20.73 24.81
C GLY A 22 12.09 22.17 24.77
N GLY A 23 11.82 22.75 25.95
CA GLY A 23 11.41 24.16 26.09
C GLY A 23 9.99 24.49 25.61
N PHE A 24 9.16 23.48 25.37
CA PHE A 24 7.77 23.66 24.97
C PHE A 24 6.81 23.68 26.16
N THR A 25 5.87 24.62 26.13
CA THR A 25 4.69 24.64 27.00
C THR A 25 3.47 24.21 26.18
N ARG A 26 2.65 23.30 26.71
CA ARG A 26 1.39 22.89 26.06
C ARG A 26 0.35 24.01 26.19
N LYS A 27 -0.27 24.39 25.08
CA LYS A 27 -1.33 25.40 24.98
C LYS A 27 -2.56 24.78 24.33
N GLY A 28 -3.26 23.93 25.10
CA GLY A 28 -4.38 23.12 24.61
C GLY A 28 -3.90 22.08 23.59
N ASP A 29 -4.22 22.34 22.32
CA ASP A 29 -4.02 21.44 21.18
C ASP A 29 -2.72 21.64 20.39
N TYR A 30 -1.83 22.50 20.88
CA TYR A 30 -0.51 22.75 20.31
C TYR A 30 0.52 23.01 21.42
N PHE A 31 1.79 23.02 21.04
CA PHE A 31 2.92 23.31 21.90
C PHE A 31 3.58 24.61 21.47
N GLU A 32 4.12 25.36 22.42
CA GLU A 32 4.81 26.62 22.13
C GLU A 32 6.09 26.78 22.94
N SER A 33 7.16 27.18 22.28
CA SER A 33 8.45 27.56 22.87
C SER A 33 8.84 28.96 22.39
N ASP A 34 10.02 29.44 22.79
CA ASP A 34 10.53 30.76 22.35
C ASP A 34 10.75 30.83 20.84
N LYS A 35 11.11 29.69 20.21
CA LYS A 35 11.47 29.60 18.79
C LYS A 35 10.39 28.96 17.91
N TYR A 36 9.52 28.14 18.49
CA TYR A 36 8.60 27.31 17.72
C TYR A 36 7.17 27.35 18.25
N VAL A 37 6.23 27.25 17.31
CA VAL A 37 4.87 26.79 17.56
C VAL A 37 4.77 25.41 16.91
N LEU A 38 4.18 24.43 17.57
CA LEU A 38 4.15 23.04 17.11
C LEU A 38 2.76 22.45 17.24
N SER A 39 2.19 21.98 16.14
CA SER A 39 0.90 21.28 16.12
C SER A 39 0.92 20.11 15.13
N SER A 40 -0.21 19.45 14.94
CA SER A 40 -0.35 18.31 14.02
C SER A 40 -1.61 18.42 13.17
N ALA A 41 -1.62 17.78 12.00
CA ALA A 41 -2.75 17.74 11.08
C ALA A 41 -3.78 16.65 11.42
N VAL A 42 -3.38 15.54 12.04
CA VAL A 42 -4.23 14.35 12.26
C VAL A 42 -4.68 13.72 10.94
N GLY A 43 -3.73 13.54 10.00
CA GLY A 43 -4.00 13.04 8.66
C GLY A 43 -4.54 14.11 7.70
N HIS A 44 -5.33 13.69 6.71
CA HIS A 44 -5.94 14.60 5.74
C HIS A 44 -7.05 15.43 6.40
N LEU A 45 -6.92 16.76 6.29
CA LEU A 45 -7.91 17.74 6.77
C LEU A 45 -8.80 18.29 5.65
N LEU A 46 -8.37 18.06 4.41
CA LEU A 46 -8.93 18.63 3.20
C LEU A 46 -9.10 17.50 2.18
N GLU A 47 -10.09 17.64 1.33
CA GLU A 47 -10.32 16.75 0.19
C GLU A 47 -10.28 17.51 -1.13
N LEU A 48 -9.92 16.80 -2.19
CA LEU A 48 -9.88 17.31 -3.54
C LEU A 48 -11.31 17.37 -4.10
N VAL A 49 -11.73 18.54 -4.55
CA VAL A 49 -13.06 18.77 -5.13
C VAL A 49 -12.97 19.51 -6.46
N VAL A 50 -14.02 19.35 -7.27
CA VAL A 50 -14.23 20.19 -8.45
C VAL A 50 -14.70 21.56 -7.97
N PRO A 51 -14.13 22.67 -8.46
CA PRO A 51 -14.66 23.99 -8.16
C PRO A 51 -16.14 24.10 -8.57
N GLU A 52 -16.96 24.77 -7.76
CA GLU A 52 -18.40 24.87 -7.96
C GLU A 52 -18.76 25.43 -9.35
N GLU A 53 -17.92 26.31 -9.91
CA GLU A 53 -18.09 26.87 -11.26
C GLU A 53 -17.96 25.83 -12.39
N PHE A 54 -17.31 24.69 -12.13
CA PHE A 54 -17.13 23.58 -13.07
C PHE A 54 -17.91 22.32 -12.67
N GLU A 55 -18.64 22.38 -11.55
CA GLU A 55 -19.42 21.25 -11.10
C GLU A 55 -20.69 21.09 -11.96
N VAL A 56 -20.89 19.89 -12.50
CA VAL A 56 -22.13 19.57 -13.22
C VAL A 56 -23.27 19.57 -12.21
N LYS A 57 -24.07 20.65 -12.20
CA LYS A 57 -25.20 20.84 -11.28
C LYS A 57 -26.16 19.64 -11.34
N ARG A 58 -26.49 19.16 -10.13
CA ARG A 58 -27.43 18.08 -9.76
C ARG A 58 -28.31 17.49 -10.87
N GLY A 59 -28.17 16.18 -11.07
CA GLY A 59 -29.03 15.31 -11.87
C GLY A 59 -28.63 13.84 -11.70
N LYS A 60 -29.44 12.89 -12.21
CA LYS A 60 -29.06 11.46 -12.26
C LYS A 60 -27.71 11.31 -12.95
N TRP A 61 -26.80 10.53 -12.38
CA TRP A 61 -25.52 10.21 -13.04
C TRP A 61 -25.82 9.60 -14.40
N SER A 62 -25.34 10.26 -15.46
CA SER A 62 -25.57 9.85 -16.84
C SER A 62 -24.30 10.01 -17.65
N PHE A 63 -24.18 9.23 -18.72
CA PHE A 63 -23.03 9.25 -19.62
C PHE A 63 -22.83 10.59 -20.34
N LYS A 64 -23.89 11.41 -20.45
CA LYS A 64 -23.87 12.69 -21.18
C LYS A 64 -22.83 13.69 -20.63
N HIS A 65 -22.52 13.60 -19.35
CA HIS A 65 -21.63 14.55 -18.66
C HIS A 65 -20.32 13.90 -18.20
N LEU A 66 -19.99 12.73 -18.75
CA LEU A 66 -18.72 12.04 -18.48
C LEU A 66 -17.80 12.09 -19.70
N PRO A 67 -16.47 12.20 -19.50
CA PRO A 67 -15.80 12.35 -18.21
C PRO A 67 -15.87 13.80 -17.67
N VAL A 68 -15.99 13.93 -16.35
CA VAL A 68 -15.74 15.17 -15.61
C VAL A 68 -14.23 15.37 -15.49
N ILE A 69 -13.71 16.35 -16.22
CA ILE A 69 -12.31 16.75 -16.18
C ILE A 69 -12.29 18.26 -15.94
N PRO A 70 -12.09 18.72 -14.69
CA PRO A 70 -12.04 20.15 -14.42
C PRO A 70 -10.71 20.74 -14.92
N PRO A 71 -10.68 22.03 -15.31
CA PRO A 71 -9.43 22.69 -15.69
C PRO A 71 -8.47 22.87 -14.50
N ARG A 72 -9.01 22.81 -13.28
CA ARG A 72 -8.26 22.82 -12.02
C ARG A 72 -9.07 22.18 -10.91
N PHE A 73 -8.40 21.58 -9.94
CA PHE A 73 -9.01 21.18 -8.68
C PHE A 73 -8.93 22.28 -7.61
N THR A 74 -9.84 22.20 -6.64
CA THR A 74 -9.76 22.98 -5.41
C THR A 74 -9.84 22.06 -4.19
N LEU A 75 -9.74 22.62 -2.99
CA LEU A 75 -9.71 21.89 -1.73
C LEU A 75 -10.87 22.32 -0.83
N SER A 76 -11.63 21.34 -0.35
CA SER A 76 -12.71 21.55 0.62
C SER A 76 -12.33 20.98 1.99
N PRO A 77 -12.65 21.64 3.11
CA PRO A 77 -12.52 21.06 4.44
C PRO A 77 -13.35 19.79 4.60
N LEU A 78 -12.77 18.79 5.26
CA LEU A 78 -13.54 17.65 5.75
C LEU A 78 -14.29 18.07 7.02
N GLU A 79 -15.59 17.79 7.10
CA GLU A 79 -16.47 18.19 8.21
C GLU A 79 -15.92 17.76 9.58
N LYS A 80 -15.52 16.49 9.71
CA LYS A 80 -14.93 15.92 10.94
C LYS A 80 -13.59 16.56 11.36
N SER A 81 -12.96 17.31 10.47
CA SER A 81 -11.59 17.82 10.60
C SER A 81 -11.53 19.34 10.76
N GLU A 82 -12.69 20.01 10.72
CA GLU A 82 -12.78 21.48 10.63
C GLU A 82 -12.12 22.19 11.81
N GLN A 83 -12.33 21.73 13.04
CA GLN A 83 -11.72 22.32 14.24
C GLN A 83 -10.19 22.30 14.17
N ARG A 84 -9.61 21.18 13.69
CA ARG A 84 -8.17 21.00 13.57
C ARG A 84 -7.59 21.88 12.46
N LEU A 85 -8.28 21.97 11.33
CA LEU A 85 -7.91 22.87 10.24
C LEU A 85 -7.92 24.33 10.72
N ASN A 86 -9.00 24.78 11.38
CA ASN A 86 -9.14 26.14 11.89
C ASN A 86 -8.04 26.51 12.91
N LEU A 87 -7.62 25.56 13.75
CA LEU A 87 -6.46 25.74 14.62
C LEU A 87 -5.19 26.02 13.80
N LEU A 88 -4.86 25.19 12.83
CA LEU A 88 -3.66 25.37 12.01
C LEU A 88 -3.71 26.68 11.22
N LEU A 89 -4.85 27.03 10.62
CA LEU A 89 -5.05 28.30 9.92
C LEU A 89 -4.80 29.51 10.83
N ARG A 90 -5.30 29.47 12.06
CA ARG A 90 -5.08 30.52 13.06
C ARG A 90 -3.59 30.62 13.45
N LEU A 91 -2.93 29.49 13.72
CA LEU A 91 -1.50 29.48 14.05
C LEU A 91 -0.66 30.01 12.89
N MET A 92 -0.99 29.61 11.66
CA MET A 92 -0.35 30.09 10.44
C MET A 92 -0.51 31.59 10.20
N LYS A 93 -1.61 32.21 10.68
CA LYS A 93 -1.88 33.66 10.53
C LYS A 93 -1.22 34.53 11.59
N ARG A 94 -0.65 33.95 12.65
CA ARG A 94 0.05 34.71 13.69
C ARG A 94 1.17 35.57 13.10
N LYS A 95 1.31 36.80 13.61
CA LYS A 95 2.32 37.78 13.14
C LYS A 95 3.75 37.38 13.53
N ASP A 96 3.92 36.70 14.66
CA ASP A 96 5.22 36.24 15.14
C ASP A 96 5.69 34.96 14.42
N VAL A 97 4.79 34.22 13.76
CA VAL A 97 5.15 33.07 12.92
C VAL A 97 5.63 33.56 11.56
N THR A 98 6.89 33.32 11.23
CA THR A 98 7.54 33.84 10.02
C THR A 98 7.83 32.78 8.96
N ALA A 99 7.92 31.50 9.35
CA ALA A 99 8.14 30.36 8.45
C ALA A 99 7.38 29.11 8.92
N LEU A 100 7.24 28.13 8.04
CA LEU A 100 6.59 26.84 8.30
C LEU A 100 7.62 25.69 8.19
N ILE A 101 7.49 24.68 9.03
CA ILE A 101 8.26 23.44 8.96
C ILE A 101 7.30 22.30 8.71
N ASN A 102 7.43 21.66 7.56
CA ASN A 102 6.74 20.41 7.26
C ASN A 102 7.42 19.26 8.00
N ALA A 103 6.75 18.73 9.01
CA ALA A 103 7.16 17.59 9.82
C ALA A 103 6.20 16.39 9.67
N CYS A 104 5.44 16.32 8.58
CA CYS A 104 4.65 15.14 8.24
C CYS A 104 5.55 13.96 7.84
N ASP A 105 4.99 12.74 7.75
CA ASP A 105 5.78 11.54 7.51
C ASP A 105 6.60 11.65 6.20
N ALA A 106 7.79 11.04 6.18
CA ALA A 106 8.77 11.15 5.09
C ALA A 106 8.33 10.36 3.84
N GLY A 107 7.32 10.86 3.13
CA GLY A 107 6.77 10.24 1.94
C GLY A 107 5.78 11.14 1.20
N ARG A 108 5.22 10.62 0.10
CA ARG A 108 4.28 11.36 -0.76
C ARG A 108 3.04 11.85 -0.02
N GLU A 109 2.43 10.99 0.79
CA GLU A 109 1.20 11.33 1.53
C GLU A 109 1.44 12.44 2.56
N GLY A 110 2.52 12.33 3.35
CA GLY A 110 2.88 13.36 4.32
C GLY A 110 3.17 14.71 3.66
N GLU A 111 3.86 14.70 2.50
CA GLU A 111 4.06 15.91 1.71
C GLU A 111 2.72 16.51 1.24
N LEU A 112 1.80 15.68 0.73
CA LEU A 112 0.51 16.12 0.23
C LEU A 112 -0.37 16.76 1.31
N ILE A 113 -0.45 16.14 2.49
CA ILE A 113 -1.22 16.64 3.65
C ILE A 113 -0.80 18.08 3.97
N PHE A 114 0.50 18.30 4.14
CA PHE A 114 1.03 19.62 4.46
C PHE A 114 0.74 20.62 3.34
N ARG A 115 0.97 20.24 2.07
CA ARG A 115 0.76 21.11 0.91
C ARG A 115 -0.70 21.53 0.77
N TYR A 116 -1.65 20.63 0.96
CA TYR A 116 -3.07 20.96 0.91
C TYR A 116 -3.46 21.96 1.98
N ILE A 117 -2.97 21.80 3.22
CA ILE A 117 -3.24 22.76 4.30
C ILE A 117 -2.69 24.14 3.94
N VAL A 118 -1.44 24.22 3.46
CA VAL A 118 -0.81 25.49 3.06
C VAL A 118 -1.52 26.14 1.88
N GLN A 119 -1.90 25.35 0.86
CA GLN A 119 -2.64 25.80 -0.32
C GLN A 119 -4.00 26.37 0.09
N HIS A 120 -4.76 25.66 0.92
CA HIS A 120 -6.05 26.12 1.42
C HIS A 120 -5.91 27.38 2.30
N ALA A 121 -4.84 27.46 3.11
CA ALA A 121 -4.51 28.64 3.90
C ALA A 121 -4.10 29.87 3.05
N LYS A 122 -3.80 29.67 1.75
CA LYS A 122 -3.19 30.66 0.85
C LYS A 122 -1.93 31.30 1.48
N ASN A 123 -1.17 30.50 2.23
CA ASN A 123 -0.03 30.98 3.00
C ASN A 123 1.22 31.01 2.12
N LYS A 124 1.97 32.12 2.16
CA LYS A 124 3.20 32.33 1.36
C LYS A 124 4.48 32.35 2.20
N LYS A 125 4.40 31.98 3.48
CA LYS A 125 5.57 31.94 4.36
C LYS A 125 6.57 30.89 3.84
N PRO A 126 7.88 31.12 3.98
CA PRO A 126 8.89 30.13 3.61
C PRO A 126 8.65 28.78 4.29
N ILE A 127 8.92 27.71 3.55
CA ILE A 127 8.74 26.33 4.01
C ILE A 127 10.12 25.66 4.10
N GLU A 128 10.32 24.91 5.17
CA GLU A 128 11.43 23.97 5.33
C GLU A 128 10.87 22.58 5.60
N ARG A 129 11.62 21.53 5.22
CA ARG A 129 11.20 20.13 5.40
C ARG A 129 12.06 19.43 6.44
N LEU A 130 11.41 18.91 7.47
CA LEU A 130 12.00 17.95 8.38
C LEU A 130 11.84 16.54 7.79
N TRP A 131 12.94 15.86 7.49
CA TRP A 131 12.92 14.51 6.90
C TRP A 131 13.46 13.47 7.90
N LEU A 132 12.56 12.70 8.51
CA LEU A 132 12.90 11.70 9.53
C LEU A 132 12.69 10.28 9.03
N GLN A 133 13.71 9.44 9.22
CA GLN A 133 13.63 7.98 9.03
C GLN A 133 13.48 7.24 10.37
N SER A 134 13.66 7.94 11.49
CA SER A 134 13.59 7.40 12.85
C SER A 134 13.07 8.47 13.80
N MET A 135 12.27 8.04 14.79
CA MET A 135 11.65 8.91 15.80
C MET A 135 12.45 9.01 17.11
N THR A 136 13.70 8.52 17.13
CA THR A 136 14.55 8.72 18.32
C THR A 136 14.83 10.20 18.56
N GLN A 137 15.01 10.61 19.82
CA GLN A 137 15.29 12.02 20.14
C GLN A 137 16.54 12.54 19.42
N GLN A 138 17.57 11.69 19.25
CA GLN A 138 18.79 12.05 18.54
C GLN A 138 18.51 12.30 17.05
N SER A 139 17.80 11.39 16.38
CA SER A 139 17.42 11.56 14.97
C SER A 139 16.57 12.81 14.75
N ILE A 140 15.65 13.11 15.67
CA ILE A 140 14.84 14.34 15.60
C ILE A 140 15.73 15.58 15.70
N ARG A 141 16.61 15.66 16.72
CA ARG A 141 17.53 16.80 16.89
C ARG A 141 18.43 17.00 15.67
N GLN A 142 18.98 15.91 15.13
CA GLN A 142 19.79 15.95 13.91
C GLN A 142 18.97 16.45 12.71
N GLY A 143 17.75 15.94 12.53
CA GLY A 143 16.86 16.38 11.45
C GLY A 143 16.54 17.88 11.50
N PHE A 144 16.37 18.46 12.69
CA PHE A 144 16.18 19.91 12.86
C PHE A 144 17.46 20.72 12.62
N ALA A 145 18.64 20.13 12.79
CA ALA A 145 19.91 20.78 12.44
C ALA A 145 20.15 20.80 10.92
N SER A 146 19.49 19.93 10.16
CA SER A 146 19.66 19.78 8.71
C SER A 146 18.32 19.78 7.96
N LEU A 147 17.48 20.80 8.20
CA LEU A 147 16.22 20.95 7.48
C LEU A 147 16.48 21.11 5.98
N ARG A 148 15.69 20.43 5.16
CA ARG A 148 15.76 20.52 3.69
C ARG A 148 15.02 21.75 3.18
N ALA A 149 15.47 22.31 2.07
CA ALA A 149 14.81 23.43 1.43
C ALA A 149 13.55 22.97 0.70
N ASP A 150 12.54 23.85 0.61
CA ASP A 150 11.26 23.55 -0.06
C ASP A 150 11.43 23.03 -1.48
N LYS A 151 12.33 23.67 -2.24
CA LYS A 151 12.63 23.37 -3.65
C LYS A 151 13.06 21.91 -3.86
N ASP A 152 13.74 21.32 -2.88
CA ASP A 152 14.29 19.96 -2.99
C ASP A 152 13.18 18.90 -2.92
N LEU A 153 11.99 19.28 -2.42
CA LEU A 153 10.84 18.41 -2.26
C LEU A 153 9.71 18.70 -3.25
N MET A 154 9.84 19.70 -4.12
CA MET A 154 8.84 20.01 -5.13
C MET A 154 8.52 18.83 -6.06
N PRO A 155 9.50 18.03 -6.54
CA PRO A 155 9.18 16.83 -7.33
C PRO A 155 8.34 15.79 -6.55
N LEU A 156 8.55 15.67 -5.24
CA LEU A 156 7.75 14.78 -4.38
C LEU A 156 6.33 15.31 -4.22
N ALA A 157 6.18 16.62 -4.04
CA ALA A 157 4.88 17.29 -3.96
C ALA A 157 4.09 17.14 -5.27
N ASP A 158 4.73 17.36 -6.43
CA ASP A 158 4.13 17.20 -7.74
C ASP A 158 3.70 15.74 -7.99
N ALA A 159 4.54 14.77 -7.61
CA ALA A 159 4.20 13.35 -7.71
C ALA A 159 3.00 12.96 -6.82
N ALA A 160 2.93 13.51 -5.60
CA ALA A 160 1.83 13.23 -4.68
C ALA A 160 0.50 13.86 -5.17
N LYS A 161 0.56 15.11 -5.64
CA LYS A 161 -0.58 15.82 -6.21
C LYS A 161 -1.09 15.14 -7.47
N SER A 162 -0.19 14.81 -8.42
CA SER A 162 -0.55 14.12 -9.66
C SER A 162 -1.25 12.79 -9.38
N ARG A 163 -0.78 12.04 -8.38
CA ARG A 163 -1.45 10.82 -7.95
C ARG A 163 -2.86 11.09 -7.41
N SER A 164 -3.01 12.07 -6.52
CA SER A 164 -4.31 12.43 -5.91
C SER A 164 -5.33 12.84 -6.98
N GLU A 165 -4.92 13.67 -7.94
CA GLU A 165 -5.77 14.10 -9.06
C GLU A 165 -6.10 12.95 -10.01
N ALA A 166 -5.13 12.08 -10.34
CA ALA A 166 -5.36 10.91 -11.19
C ALA A 166 -6.32 9.90 -10.53
N ASP A 167 -6.14 9.63 -9.24
CA ASP A 167 -7.02 8.73 -8.49
C ASP A 167 -8.45 9.29 -8.42
N TRP A 168 -8.61 10.62 -8.29
CA TRP A 168 -9.90 11.29 -8.37
C TRP A 168 -10.52 11.15 -9.76
N LEU A 169 -9.76 11.46 -10.83
CA LEU A 169 -10.24 11.42 -12.21
C LEU A 169 -10.71 10.03 -12.61
N VAL A 170 -9.92 8.99 -12.33
CA VAL A 170 -10.29 7.60 -12.64
C VAL A 170 -11.45 7.15 -11.74
N GLY A 171 -11.36 7.42 -10.44
CA GLY A 171 -12.31 6.94 -9.45
C GLY A 171 -13.71 7.53 -9.65
N ILE A 172 -13.81 8.85 -9.74
CA ILE A 172 -15.11 9.54 -9.88
C ILE A 172 -15.74 9.25 -11.23
N ASN A 173 -14.98 9.34 -12.33
CA ASN A 173 -15.54 9.08 -13.66
C ASN A 173 -15.95 7.62 -13.83
N GLY A 174 -15.08 6.69 -13.43
CA GLY A 174 -15.38 5.25 -13.50
C GLY A 174 -16.57 4.87 -12.63
N THR A 175 -16.62 5.36 -11.39
CA THR A 175 -17.73 5.05 -10.45
C THR A 175 -19.04 5.61 -10.99
N ARG A 176 -19.06 6.87 -11.46
CA ARG A 176 -20.26 7.46 -12.05
C ARG A 176 -20.72 6.72 -13.31
N ALA A 177 -19.80 6.34 -14.19
CA ALA A 177 -20.11 5.59 -15.41
C ALA A 177 -20.71 4.21 -15.09
N MET A 178 -20.06 3.43 -14.23
CA MET A 178 -20.49 2.06 -13.90
C MET A 178 -21.77 2.05 -13.07
N THR A 179 -21.94 3.01 -12.16
CA THR A 179 -23.18 3.15 -11.39
C THR A 179 -24.33 3.54 -12.32
N ALA A 180 -24.11 4.48 -13.26
CA ALA A 180 -25.11 4.84 -14.26
C ALA A 180 -25.46 3.66 -15.17
N PHE A 181 -24.48 2.84 -15.55
CA PHE A 181 -24.67 1.62 -16.34
C PHE A 181 -25.52 0.59 -15.60
N ASN A 182 -25.14 0.25 -14.37
CA ASN A 182 -25.82 -0.78 -13.57
C ASN A 182 -27.19 -0.33 -13.04
N SER A 183 -27.47 0.97 -13.04
CA SER A 183 -28.77 1.53 -12.61
C SER A 183 -29.73 1.83 -13.77
N LYS A 184 -29.41 1.39 -15.01
CA LYS A 184 -30.23 1.66 -16.21
C LYS A 184 -31.63 1.06 -16.13
N GLU A 185 -31.78 -0.11 -15.51
CA GLU A 185 -33.04 -0.88 -15.46
C GLU A 185 -33.91 -0.55 -14.24
N GLY A 186 -33.52 0.47 -13.45
CA GLY A 186 -34.16 0.83 -12.18
C GLY A 186 -33.22 0.64 -10.99
N GLY A 187 -33.54 1.24 -9.85
CA GLY A 187 -32.69 1.20 -8.64
C GLY A 187 -31.48 2.14 -8.69
N PHE A 188 -30.69 2.15 -7.61
CA PHE A 188 -29.40 2.84 -7.52
C PHE A 188 -28.33 1.87 -7.01
N TYR A 189 -27.49 1.38 -7.92
CA TYR A 189 -26.47 0.38 -7.63
C TYR A 189 -25.09 1.03 -7.69
N LEU A 190 -24.64 1.59 -6.55
CA LEU A 190 -23.32 2.18 -6.43
C LEU A 190 -22.25 1.14 -6.79
N THR A 191 -21.58 1.37 -7.91
CA THR A 191 -20.56 0.48 -8.47
C THR A 191 -19.24 1.23 -8.48
N THR A 192 -18.43 1.02 -7.45
CA THR A 192 -17.17 1.74 -7.29
C THR A 192 -16.12 1.24 -8.26
N VAL A 193 -15.43 2.18 -8.89
CA VAL A 193 -14.28 1.94 -9.76
C VAL A 193 -13.11 2.72 -9.20
N GLY A 194 -11.92 2.15 -9.29
CA GLY A 194 -10.71 2.89 -8.98
C GLY A 194 -9.46 2.15 -9.43
N ARG A 195 -8.42 2.94 -9.70
CA ARG A 195 -7.13 2.44 -10.22
C ARG A 195 -6.48 1.35 -9.36
N VAL A 196 -6.81 1.28 -8.06
CA VAL A 196 -6.29 0.24 -7.14
C VAL A 196 -7.33 -0.83 -6.83
N GLN A 197 -8.55 -0.44 -6.43
CA GLN A 197 -9.57 -1.41 -6.02
C GLN A 197 -10.02 -2.32 -7.16
N THR A 198 -10.12 -1.80 -8.38
CA THR A 198 -10.65 -2.55 -9.53
C THR A 198 -9.67 -3.62 -10.01
N PRO A 199 -8.36 -3.34 -10.20
CA PRO A 199 -7.39 -4.39 -10.50
C PRO A 199 -7.25 -5.43 -9.38
N THR A 200 -7.32 -5.02 -8.11
CA THR A 200 -7.29 -5.96 -6.99
C THR A 200 -8.48 -6.94 -7.04
N LEU A 201 -9.68 -6.44 -7.36
CA LEU A 201 -10.85 -7.29 -7.57
C LEU A 201 -10.67 -8.20 -8.80
N ALA A 202 -10.12 -7.67 -9.90
CA ALA A 202 -9.87 -8.46 -11.11
C ALA A 202 -8.98 -9.68 -10.85
N ILE A 203 -7.94 -9.56 -10.02
CA ILE A 203 -7.09 -10.70 -9.63
C ILE A 203 -7.91 -11.83 -8.98
N LEU A 204 -8.91 -11.49 -8.16
CA LEU A 204 -9.78 -12.49 -7.51
C LEU A 204 -10.74 -13.12 -8.51
N VAL A 205 -11.34 -12.32 -9.39
CA VAL A 205 -12.25 -12.79 -10.45
C VAL A 205 -11.51 -13.73 -11.41
N GLU A 206 -10.34 -13.34 -11.90
CA GLU A 206 -9.52 -14.19 -12.78
C GLU A 206 -9.10 -15.50 -12.12
N ARG A 207 -8.85 -15.48 -10.80
CA ARG A 207 -8.54 -16.70 -10.05
C ARG A 207 -9.77 -17.61 -9.94
N GLU A 208 -10.92 -17.04 -9.62
CA GLU A 208 -12.18 -17.77 -9.52
C GLU A 208 -12.59 -18.37 -10.86
N ASP A 209 -12.44 -17.63 -11.97
CA ASP A 209 -12.69 -18.14 -13.32
C ASP A 209 -11.79 -19.33 -13.65
N LYS A 210 -10.50 -19.27 -13.28
CA LYS A 210 -9.58 -20.41 -13.43
C LYS A 210 -10.00 -21.62 -12.59
N ILE A 211 -10.51 -21.41 -11.38
CA ILE A 211 -11.02 -22.50 -10.51
C ILE A 211 -12.28 -23.12 -11.12
N ARG A 212 -13.21 -22.30 -11.64
CA ARG A 212 -14.45 -22.78 -12.27
C ARG A 212 -14.23 -23.51 -13.59
N ALA A 213 -13.25 -23.05 -14.37
CA ALA A 213 -12.86 -23.67 -15.62
C ALA A 213 -11.96 -24.91 -15.43
N PHE A 214 -11.45 -25.14 -14.22
CA PHE A 214 -10.59 -26.29 -13.94
C PHE A 214 -11.38 -27.58 -14.09
N THR A 215 -10.94 -28.42 -15.03
CA THR A 215 -11.45 -29.79 -15.19
C THR A 215 -10.43 -30.75 -14.58
N PRO A 216 -10.73 -31.40 -13.44
CA PRO A 216 -9.83 -32.38 -12.84
C PRO A 216 -9.51 -33.49 -13.83
N ARG A 217 -8.25 -33.93 -13.85
CA ARG A 217 -7.77 -35.07 -14.63
C ARG A 217 -7.08 -36.04 -13.71
N ASP A 218 -7.48 -37.29 -13.78
CA ASP A 218 -6.83 -38.35 -13.02
C ASP A 218 -5.43 -38.59 -13.57
N TYR A 219 -4.50 -38.79 -12.65
CA TYR A 219 -3.16 -39.26 -12.92
C TYR A 219 -2.73 -40.18 -11.79
N TRP A 220 -1.76 -41.02 -12.08
CA TRP A 220 -1.19 -42.00 -11.16
C TRP A 220 0.29 -41.67 -10.95
N GLU A 221 0.77 -41.91 -9.74
CA GLU A 221 2.18 -41.93 -9.42
C GLU A 221 2.56 -43.35 -9.00
N VAL A 222 3.72 -43.84 -9.47
CA VAL A 222 4.24 -45.13 -9.05
C VAL A 222 5.31 -44.92 -7.98
N HIS A 223 5.03 -45.39 -6.77
CA HIS A 223 5.94 -45.35 -5.64
C HIS A 223 6.51 -46.74 -5.36
N ALA A 224 7.80 -46.81 -5.05
CA ALA A 224 8.50 -48.04 -4.75
C ALA A 224 9.34 -47.90 -3.47
N ARG A 225 9.53 -49.04 -2.79
CA ARG A 225 10.42 -49.17 -1.65
C ARG A 225 11.61 -50.03 -2.07
N PHE A 226 12.81 -49.49 -1.91
CA PHE A 226 14.06 -50.12 -2.35
C PHE A 226 14.87 -50.55 -1.13
N GLY A 227 15.26 -51.83 -1.09
CA GLY A 227 16.22 -52.34 -0.12
C GLY A 227 17.65 -52.01 -0.55
N ALA A 228 18.42 -51.41 0.35
CA ALA A 228 19.85 -51.15 0.19
C ALA A 228 20.62 -51.68 1.41
N LYS A 229 21.96 -51.73 1.33
CA LYS A 229 22.82 -52.21 2.43
C LYS A 229 22.56 -51.47 3.76
N ALA A 230 22.20 -50.19 3.69
CA ALA A 230 21.98 -49.33 4.85
C ALA A 230 20.52 -49.26 5.32
N GLY A 231 19.60 -49.99 4.68
CA GLY A 231 18.17 -49.97 5.00
C GLY A 231 17.29 -49.79 3.77
N GLU A 232 16.04 -49.40 4.01
CA GLU A 232 15.04 -49.22 2.96
C GLU A 232 14.78 -47.72 2.70
N TYR A 233 14.57 -47.34 1.44
CA TYR A 233 14.19 -45.98 1.08
C TYR A 233 13.04 -45.96 0.06
N ALA A 234 12.26 -44.87 0.08
CA ALA A 234 11.19 -44.66 -0.89
C ALA A 234 11.74 -43.97 -2.15
N GLY A 235 11.25 -44.40 -3.31
CA GLY A 235 11.47 -43.73 -4.59
C GLY A 235 10.17 -43.57 -5.35
N ARG A 236 10.13 -42.54 -6.20
CA ARG A 236 9.01 -42.24 -7.08
C ARG A 236 9.48 -42.41 -8.52
N TRP A 237 8.73 -43.16 -9.31
CA TRP A 237 9.00 -43.31 -10.74
C TRP A 237 8.88 -41.96 -11.45
N PHE A 238 9.70 -41.76 -12.47
CA PHE A 238 9.58 -40.63 -13.38
C PHE A 238 10.02 -41.04 -14.79
N ASP A 239 9.38 -40.45 -15.80
CA ASP A 239 9.71 -40.64 -17.20
C ASP A 239 11.03 -39.92 -17.54
N THR A 240 12.07 -40.68 -17.86
CA THR A 240 13.39 -40.15 -18.26
C THR A 240 13.36 -39.52 -19.65
N GLY A 241 12.36 -39.85 -20.47
CA GLY A 241 12.12 -39.26 -21.78
C GLY A 241 11.24 -38.01 -21.74
N PHE A 242 10.78 -37.58 -20.55
CA PHE A 242 9.86 -36.47 -20.41
C PHE A 242 10.43 -35.18 -21.02
N LYS A 243 9.63 -34.54 -21.87
CA LYS A 243 9.87 -33.19 -22.39
C LYS A 243 8.70 -32.32 -22.01
N LYS A 244 9.01 -31.15 -21.45
CA LYS A 244 8.01 -30.16 -21.11
C LYS A 244 7.31 -29.68 -22.38
N ASP A 245 5.98 -29.70 -22.36
CA ASP A 245 5.12 -29.16 -23.40
C ASP A 245 4.19 -28.08 -22.83
N ASP A 246 3.15 -27.73 -23.57
CA ASP A 246 2.20 -26.68 -23.20
C ASP A 246 1.22 -27.12 -22.10
N ASP A 247 1.15 -28.42 -21.77
CA ASP A 247 0.30 -28.92 -20.70
C ASP A 247 1.01 -28.76 -19.34
N ALA A 248 0.61 -27.72 -18.60
CA ALA A 248 1.18 -27.41 -17.28
C ALA A 248 1.02 -28.55 -16.26
N GLU A 249 0.03 -29.43 -16.45
CA GLU A 249 -0.22 -30.57 -15.58
C GLU A 249 0.65 -31.79 -15.93
N ARG A 250 1.30 -31.83 -17.11
CA ARG A 250 2.28 -32.87 -17.42
C ARG A 250 3.56 -32.66 -16.63
N LYS A 251 3.92 -33.67 -15.85
CA LYS A 251 5.12 -33.75 -15.02
C LYS A 251 5.79 -35.11 -15.25
N PRO A 252 7.12 -35.21 -15.10
CA PRO A 252 7.83 -36.47 -15.33
C PRO A 252 7.35 -37.59 -14.40
N GLU A 253 6.88 -37.27 -13.20
CA GLU A 253 6.35 -38.24 -12.22
C GLU A 253 4.90 -38.70 -12.45
N ARG A 254 4.16 -38.09 -13.38
CA ARG A 254 2.72 -38.34 -13.57
C ARG A 254 2.46 -39.27 -14.73
N VAL A 255 1.75 -40.37 -14.45
CA VAL A 255 1.27 -41.33 -15.43
C VAL A 255 -0.23 -41.06 -15.68
N TRP A 256 -0.65 -40.98 -16.94
CA TRP A 256 -2.02 -40.56 -17.30
C TRP A 256 -2.99 -41.72 -17.53
N SER A 257 -2.51 -42.96 -17.40
CA SER A 257 -3.30 -44.19 -17.48
C SER A 257 -3.02 -45.09 -16.28
N ALA A 258 -4.08 -45.65 -15.70
CA ALA A 258 -3.96 -46.64 -14.63
C ALA A 258 -3.28 -47.93 -15.10
N GLU A 259 -3.49 -48.30 -16.37
CA GLU A 259 -2.90 -49.49 -16.99
C GLU A 259 -1.38 -49.31 -17.12
N ASP A 260 -0.93 -48.17 -17.67
CA ASP A 260 0.49 -47.84 -17.79
C ASP A 260 1.18 -47.86 -16.41
N ALA A 261 0.53 -47.32 -15.38
CA ALA A 261 1.05 -47.35 -14.01
C ALA A 261 1.18 -48.78 -13.48
N THR A 262 0.21 -49.64 -13.78
CA THR A 262 0.21 -51.06 -13.40
C THR A 262 1.30 -51.84 -14.14
N ASP A 263 1.51 -51.54 -15.42
CA ASP A 263 2.57 -52.14 -16.23
C ASP A 263 3.95 -51.76 -15.72
N ILE A 264 4.16 -50.49 -15.33
CA ILE A 264 5.41 -50.06 -14.68
C ILE A 264 5.64 -50.85 -13.38
N VAL A 265 4.62 -51.05 -12.55
CA VAL A 265 4.74 -51.84 -11.32
C VAL A 265 5.08 -53.30 -11.65
N ALA A 266 4.38 -53.91 -12.60
CA ALA A 266 4.63 -55.30 -13.00
C ALA A 266 6.05 -55.47 -13.57
N ALA A 267 6.51 -54.50 -14.36
CA ALA A 267 7.84 -54.51 -14.97
C ALA A 267 8.98 -54.28 -13.96
N THR A 268 8.73 -53.73 -12.78
CA THR A 268 9.78 -53.35 -11.81
C THR A 268 9.74 -54.13 -10.50
N ARG A 269 8.61 -54.74 -10.14
CA ARG A 269 8.44 -55.46 -8.87
C ARG A 269 9.47 -56.59 -8.71
N GLY A 270 10.15 -56.60 -7.56
CA GLY A 270 11.16 -57.60 -7.21
C GLY A 270 12.47 -57.50 -7.99
N LYS A 271 12.62 -56.51 -8.88
CA LYS A 271 13.86 -56.30 -9.63
C LYS A 271 14.85 -55.46 -8.83
N SER A 272 16.14 -55.70 -9.07
CA SER A 272 17.22 -54.85 -8.59
C SER A 272 17.54 -53.75 -9.61
N GLY A 273 18.06 -52.62 -9.14
CA GLY A 273 18.50 -51.50 -9.97
C GLY A 273 19.81 -50.92 -9.47
N VAL A 274 20.40 -50.03 -10.27
CA VAL A 274 21.59 -49.25 -9.87
C VAL A 274 21.12 -47.90 -9.37
N ALA A 275 21.57 -47.53 -8.16
CA ALA A 275 21.35 -46.20 -7.60
C ALA A 275 22.64 -45.39 -7.65
N SER A 276 22.53 -44.11 -8.01
CA SER A 276 23.60 -43.13 -7.90
C SER A 276 23.19 -42.08 -6.86
N GLU A 277 24.12 -41.71 -5.98
CA GLU A 277 23.92 -40.65 -4.99
C GLU A 277 24.82 -39.47 -5.33
N GLU A 278 24.26 -38.25 -5.30
CA GLU A 278 25.00 -37.01 -5.44
C GLU A 278 24.67 -36.09 -4.27
N THR A 279 25.70 -35.66 -3.54
CA THR A 279 25.57 -34.72 -2.42
C THR A 279 26.22 -33.40 -2.78
N LYS A 280 25.44 -32.33 -2.74
CA LYS A 280 25.91 -30.96 -2.99
C LYS A 280 25.66 -30.08 -1.76
N PRO A 281 26.66 -29.32 -1.28
CA PRO A 281 26.41 -28.33 -0.25
C PRO A 281 25.50 -27.23 -0.80
N ALA A 282 24.44 -26.91 -0.06
CA ALA A 282 23.55 -25.78 -0.34
C ALA A 282 23.68 -24.75 0.78
N THR A 283 23.79 -23.48 0.42
CA THR A 283 23.80 -22.37 1.38
C THR A 283 22.55 -21.51 1.15
N GLN A 284 21.81 -21.25 2.22
CA GLN A 284 20.65 -20.35 2.20
C GLN A 284 20.96 -19.12 3.06
N GLN A 285 20.81 -17.94 2.48
CA GLN A 285 20.96 -16.69 3.22
C GLN A 285 19.74 -16.41 4.10
N SER A 286 19.97 -15.70 5.20
CA SER A 286 18.89 -15.18 6.03
C SER A 286 17.97 -14.25 5.21
N PRO A 287 16.65 -14.27 5.47
CA PRO A 287 15.74 -13.30 4.88
C PRO A 287 16.11 -11.85 5.22
N LEU A 288 15.67 -10.91 4.37
CA LEU A 288 15.77 -9.49 4.65
C LEU A 288 14.91 -9.10 5.87
N LEU A 289 15.23 -7.94 6.47
CA LEU A 289 14.37 -7.32 7.48
C LEU A 289 12.99 -7.02 6.91
N PHE A 290 11.97 -7.04 7.77
CA PHE A 290 10.60 -6.81 7.35
C PHE A 290 10.36 -5.39 6.83
N ASP A 291 9.73 -5.32 5.67
CA ASP A 291 8.84 -4.20 5.33
C ASP A 291 7.41 -4.49 5.81
N LEU A 292 6.50 -3.51 5.70
CA LEU A 292 5.13 -3.68 6.17
C LEU A 292 4.40 -4.84 5.46
N THR A 293 4.64 -5.05 4.17
CA THR A 293 3.94 -6.07 3.38
C THR A 293 4.40 -7.48 3.74
N SER A 294 5.71 -7.69 3.87
CA SER A 294 6.29 -8.95 4.32
C SER A 294 5.91 -9.26 5.76
N LEU A 295 5.87 -8.25 6.65
CA LEU A 295 5.36 -8.41 8.01
C LEU A 295 3.88 -8.82 8.03
N GLN A 296 3.04 -8.19 7.21
CA GLN A 296 1.62 -8.54 7.08
C GLN A 296 1.43 -9.97 6.57
N ARG A 297 2.22 -10.40 5.58
CA ARG A 297 2.20 -11.78 5.06
C ARG A 297 2.62 -12.78 6.13
N GLU A 298 3.70 -12.50 6.86
CA GLU A 298 4.19 -13.41 7.89
C GLU A 298 3.22 -13.50 9.08
N ALA A 299 2.67 -12.36 9.52
CA ALA A 299 1.68 -12.32 10.59
C ALA A 299 0.39 -13.04 10.20
N ASN A 300 -0.04 -12.92 8.94
CA ASN A 300 -1.19 -13.67 8.44
C ASN A 300 -0.90 -15.17 8.41
N ALA A 301 0.25 -15.59 7.89
CA ALA A 301 0.63 -17.00 7.80
C ALA A 301 0.79 -17.68 9.16
N ARG A 302 1.38 -16.98 10.15
CA ARG A 302 1.63 -17.55 11.49
C ARG A 302 0.45 -17.43 12.45
N PHE A 303 -0.28 -16.32 12.38
CA PHE A 303 -1.25 -15.95 13.43
C PHE A 303 -2.66 -15.68 12.88
N GLY A 304 -2.88 -15.77 11.56
CA GLY A 304 -4.17 -15.46 10.95
C GLY A 304 -4.54 -13.98 11.00
N PHE A 305 -3.59 -13.09 11.35
CA PHE A 305 -3.90 -11.66 11.47
C PHE A 305 -4.24 -11.06 10.10
N PRO A 306 -5.35 -10.31 9.99
CA PRO A 306 -5.63 -9.54 8.79
C PRO A 306 -4.64 -8.37 8.69
N ALA A 307 -4.36 -7.91 7.47
CA ALA A 307 -3.40 -6.83 7.22
C ALA A 307 -3.64 -5.56 8.08
N ARG A 308 -4.92 -5.23 8.33
CA ARG A 308 -5.32 -4.11 9.20
C ARG A 308 -4.91 -4.29 10.66
N MET A 309 -4.99 -5.50 11.19
CA MET A 309 -4.61 -5.79 12.58
C MET A 309 -3.10 -5.66 12.75
N THR A 310 -2.32 -6.25 11.83
CA THR A 310 -0.85 -6.10 11.85
C THR A 310 -0.43 -4.63 11.79
N LEU A 311 -1.06 -3.83 10.91
CA LEU A 311 -0.78 -2.39 10.81
C LEU A 311 -1.14 -1.62 12.09
N SER A 312 -2.16 -2.05 12.83
CA SER A 312 -2.56 -1.38 14.07
C SER A 312 -1.63 -1.70 15.25
N LEU A 313 -0.91 -2.82 15.19
CA LEU A 313 0.04 -3.25 16.22
C LEU A 313 1.45 -2.69 15.99
N ALA A 314 1.80 -2.46 14.72
CA ALA A 314 3.06 -1.85 14.29
C ALA A 314 3.09 -0.34 14.55
#